data_AF-A0A166A2I2-F1
#
_entry.id   AF-A0A166A2I2-F1
#
_cell.length_a   1.000
_cell.length_b   1.000
_cell.length_c   1.000
_cell.angle_alpha   90.00
_cell.angle_beta   90.00
_cell.angle_gamma   90.00
#
_symmetry.space_group_name_H-M   'P 1'
#
loop_
_entity.id
_entity.type
_entity.pdbx_description
1 polymer ?
#
loop_
_entity_poly.entity_id
_entity_poly.type
_entity_poly.pdbx_seq_one_letter_code
_entity_poly.pdbx_strand_id
1 'polypeptide(L)'
;MDRKQIAIDFAKSLNHSEIEKIILFGSVARGDDNKDSDIDILIITSKKSDKRKIKGDVYSKTFDILMKNGEYISAKIKSLNHYNKYKNFSFFSNVDREGILLN
;
A
#
# COMPACT_ATOMS: atom_id res chain seq x y z
N MET A 1 -9.91 -15.30 5.34
CA MET A 1 -8.47 -15.04 5.51
C MET A 1 -8.30 -13.73 6.24
N ASP A 2 -7.23 -13.54 6.99
CA ASP A 2 -6.95 -12.25 7.62
C ASP A 2 -6.31 -11.31 6.57
N ARG A 3 -7.08 -10.32 6.09
CA ARG A 3 -6.62 -9.34 5.10
C ARG A 3 -5.52 -8.42 5.64
N LYS A 4 -5.49 -8.16 6.95
CA LYS A 4 -4.39 -7.40 7.57
C LYS A 4 -3.10 -8.22 7.52
N GLN A 5 -3.18 -9.53 7.76
CA GLN A 5 -2.01 -10.40 7.62
C GLN A 5 -1.50 -10.44 6.17
N ILE A 6 -2.40 -10.52 5.19
CA ILE A 6 -2.01 -10.45 3.76
C ILE A 6 -1.29 -9.13 3.44
N ALA A 7 -1.77 -8.00 3.97
CA ALA A 7 -1.13 -6.71 3.80
C ALA A 7 0.29 -6.67 4.41
N ILE A 8 0.47 -7.24 5.61
CA ILE A 8 1.77 -7.35 6.29
C ILE A 8 2.73 -8.22 5.48
N ASP A 9 2.27 -9.38 4.99
CA ASP A 9 3.10 -10.30 4.22
C ASP A 9 3.50 -9.69 2.87
N PHE A 10 2.58 -8.98 2.22
CA PHE A 10 2.88 -8.21 1.02
C PHE A 10 3.96 -7.15 1.29
N ALA A 11 3.81 -6.35 2.36
CA ALA A 11 4.77 -5.32 2.74
C ALA A 11 6.17 -5.89 3.00
N LYS A 12 6.27 -6.97 3.78
CA LYS A 12 7.54 -7.67 4.06
C LYS A 12 8.20 -8.26 2.82
N SER A 13 7.40 -8.62 1.82
CA SER A 13 7.92 -9.17 0.58
C SER A 13 8.61 -8.10 -0.30
N LEU A 14 8.39 -6.81 -0.05
CA LEU A 14 8.95 -5.70 -0.83
C LEU A 14 10.31 -5.26 -0.26
N ASN A 15 11.37 -5.97 -0.61
CA ASN A 15 12.73 -5.65 -0.18
C ASN A 15 13.39 -4.62 -1.12
N HIS A 16 12.96 -3.36 -1.05
CA HIS A 16 13.49 -2.27 -1.88
C HIS A 16 13.98 -1.11 -1.02
N SER A 17 15.25 -0.73 -1.20
CA SER A 17 15.86 0.41 -0.51
C SER A 17 15.19 1.76 -0.80
N GLU A 18 14.48 1.83 -1.92
CA GLU A 18 13.74 3.00 -2.39
C GLU A 18 12.45 3.27 -1.63
N ILE A 19 11.94 2.29 -0.86
CA ILE A 19 10.68 2.40 -0.12
C ILE A 19 10.97 3.01 1.25
N GLU A 20 10.31 4.13 1.53
CA GLU A 20 10.39 4.83 2.81
C GLU A 20 9.30 4.35 3.78
N LYS A 21 8.09 4.10 3.26
CA LYS A 21 6.93 3.70 4.06
C LYS A 21 5.97 2.85 3.25
N ILE A 22 5.34 1.89 3.91
CA ILE A 22 4.20 1.14 3.40
C ILE A 22 3.06 1.32 4.40
N ILE A 23 1.90 1.78 3.92
CA ILE A 23 0.76 2.12 4.77
C ILE A 23 -0.46 1.38 4.26
N LEU A 24 -1.08 0.57 5.10
CA LEU A 24 -2.41 0.02 4.89
C LEU A 24 -3.43 1.12 5.20
N PHE A 25 -4.35 1.37 4.27
CA PHE A 25 -5.45 2.32 4.49
C PHE A 25 -6.76 1.72 4.00
N GLY A 26 -7.83 2.52 3.98
CA GLY A 26 -9.13 2.06 3.49
C GLY A 26 -9.86 1.18 4.51
N SER A 27 -10.82 0.41 4.04
CA SER A 27 -11.73 -0.33 4.92
C SER A 27 -11.04 -1.42 5.74
N VAL A 28 -10.05 -2.09 5.14
CA VAL A 28 -9.25 -3.12 5.85
C VAL A 28 -8.46 -2.51 7.01
N ALA A 29 -7.94 -1.27 6.87
CA ALA A 29 -7.28 -0.58 7.98
C ALA A 29 -8.26 -0.31 9.13
N ARG A 30 -9.45 0.22 8.80
CA ARG A 30 -10.51 0.54 9.77
C ARG A 30 -11.18 -0.67 10.40
N GLY A 31 -11.12 -1.83 9.74
CA GLY A 31 -11.83 -3.05 10.15
C GLY A 31 -13.32 -3.02 9.82
N ASP A 32 -13.74 -2.18 8.86
CA ASP A 32 -15.10 -2.11 8.33
C ASP A 32 -15.22 -2.69 6.91
N ASP A 33 -14.25 -3.54 6.51
CA ASP A 33 -14.24 -4.20 5.21
C ASP A 33 -15.29 -5.30 5.08
N ASN A 34 -15.73 -5.51 3.85
CA ASN A 34 -16.70 -6.55 3.47
C ASN A 34 -16.08 -7.49 2.43
N LYS A 35 -16.83 -8.51 2.01
CA LYS A 35 -16.33 -9.52 1.05
C LYS A 35 -15.82 -8.93 -0.28
N ASP A 36 -16.34 -7.78 -0.70
CA ASP A 36 -16.02 -7.12 -1.97
C ASP A 36 -14.97 -5.99 -1.79
N SER A 37 -14.40 -5.84 -0.60
CA SER A 37 -13.40 -4.82 -0.30
C SER A 37 -12.01 -5.20 -0.79
N ASP A 38 -11.30 -4.22 -1.32
CA ASP A 38 -9.88 -4.30 -1.68
C ASP A 38 -8.98 -4.15 -0.43
N ILE A 39 -7.74 -4.63 -0.55
CA ILE A 39 -6.65 -4.30 0.39
C ILE A 39 -5.90 -3.08 -0.17
N ASP A 40 -6.21 -1.90 0.33
CA ASP A 40 -5.65 -0.63 -0.11
C ASP A 40 -4.27 -0.34 0.51
N ILE A 41 -3.22 -0.26 -0.31
CA ILE A 41 -1.83 -0.03 0.15
C ILE A 41 -1.24 1.24 -0.49
N LEU A 42 -0.71 2.14 0.34
CA LEU A 42 0.09 3.28 -0.10
C LEU A 42 1.58 2.99 0.13
N ILE A 43 2.36 3.01 -0.95
CA ILE A 43 3.81 2.87 -0.92
C ILE A 43 4.42 4.25 -1.17
N ILE A 44 5.23 4.72 -0.23
CA ILE A 44 5.97 5.97 -0.33
C ILE A 44 7.43 5.66 -0.68
N THR A 45 7.91 6.26 -1.76
CA THR A 45 9.29 6.13 -2.25
C THR A 45 10.09 7.39 -1.97
N SER A 46 11.41 7.27 -1.82
CA SER A 46 12.29 8.42 -1.54
C SER A 46 12.19 9.49 -2.64
N LYS A 47 12.33 9.09 -3.92
CA LYS A 47 12.29 10.00 -5.07
C LYS A 47 11.23 9.61 -6.10
N LYS A 48 10.80 10.58 -6.91
CA LYS A 48 9.84 10.36 -8.01
C LYS A 48 10.35 9.33 -9.03
N SER A 49 11.66 9.29 -9.27
CA SER A 49 12.31 8.33 -10.18
C SER A 49 12.21 6.89 -9.70
N ASP A 50 12.20 6.68 -8.39
CA ASP A 50 12.27 5.36 -7.75
C ASP A 50 10.99 4.55 -7.92
N LYS A 51 9.85 5.24 -8.07
CA LYS A 51 8.58 4.61 -8.44
C LYS A 51 8.74 3.65 -9.62
N ARG A 52 9.50 4.01 -10.66
CA ARG A 52 9.66 3.15 -11.85
C ARG A 52 10.48 1.88 -11.56
N LYS A 53 11.40 1.93 -10.60
CA LYS A 53 12.26 0.80 -10.25
C LYS A 53 11.47 -0.30 -9.54
N ILE A 54 10.59 0.09 -8.62
CA ILE A 54 9.82 -0.87 -7.80
C ILE A 54 8.50 -1.28 -8.46
N LYS A 55 8.02 -0.53 -9.45
CA LYS A 55 6.67 -0.70 -10.04
C LYS A 55 6.41 -2.14 -10.51
N GLY A 56 7.37 -2.74 -11.22
CA GLY A 56 7.23 -4.07 -11.80
C GLY A 56 7.04 -5.13 -10.71
N ASP A 57 7.92 -5.13 -9.71
CA ASP A 57 7.88 -6.08 -8.60
C ASP A 57 6.61 -5.92 -7.76
N VAL A 58 6.22 -4.68 -7.44
CA VAL A 58 4.97 -4.39 -6.72
C VAL A 58 3.77 -5.02 -7.42
N TYR A 59 3.59 -4.77 -8.72
CA TYR A 59 2.43 -5.30 -9.45
C TYR A 59 2.51 -6.81 -9.68
N SER A 60 3.70 -7.38 -9.85
CA SER A 60 3.89 -8.83 -9.90
C SER A 60 3.40 -9.49 -8.62
N LYS A 61 3.81 -8.97 -7.46
CA LYS A 61 3.41 -9.50 -6.14
C LYS A 61 1.92 -9.32 -5.86
N THR A 62 1.31 -8.19 -6.23
CA THR A 62 -0.15 -8.03 -6.12
C THR A 62 -0.90 -9.04 -6.98
N PHE A 63 -0.38 -9.33 -8.17
CA PHE A 63 -0.97 -10.34 -9.07
C PHE A 63 -0.86 -11.75 -8.49
N ASP A 64 0.30 -12.11 -7.93
CA ASP A 64 0.50 -13.41 -7.28
C ASP A 64 -0.48 -13.63 -6.12
N ILE A 65 -0.73 -12.59 -5.31
CA ILE A 65 -1.69 -12.64 -4.20
C ILE A 65 -3.12 -12.83 -4.71
N LEU A 66 -3.50 -12.10 -5.76
CA LEU A 66 -4.80 -12.28 -6.41
C LEU A 66 -5.00 -13.71 -6.88
N MET A 67 -3.99 -14.31 -7.53
CA MET A 67 -4.08 -15.68 -8.05
C MET A 67 -4.09 -16.74 -6.94
N LYS A 68 -3.34 -16.54 -5.85
CA LYS A 68 -3.23 -17.53 -4.77
C LYS A 68 -4.39 -17.47 -3.78
N ASN A 69 -4.87 -16.27 -3.47
CA ASN A 69 -5.78 -16.02 -2.35
C ASN A 69 -7.15 -15.52 -2.79
N GLY A 70 -7.29 -15.04 -4.03
CA GLY A 70 -8.50 -14.37 -4.52
C GLY A 70 -8.67 -12.93 -3.99
N GLU A 71 -7.72 -12.44 -3.20
CA GLU A 71 -7.76 -11.11 -2.60
C GLU A 71 -7.03 -10.10 -3.49
N TYR A 72 -7.60 -8.91 -3.65
CA TYR A 72 -7.03 -7.87 -4.51
C TYR A 72 -6.33 -6.78 -3.68
N ILE A 73 -5.05 -6.52 -4.00
CA ILE A 73 -4.29 -5.41 -3.43
C ILE A 73 -4.29 -4.22 -4.38
N SER A 74 -4.92 -3.13 -3.97
CA SER A 74 -4.95 -1.84 -4.67
C SER A 74 -3.73 -1.00 -4.26
N ALA A 75 -2.57 -1.26 -4.89
CA ALA A 75 -1.32 -0.57 -4.58
C ALA A 75 -1.19 0.80 -5.26
N LYS A 76 -1.02 1.85 -4.46
CA LYS A 76 -0.71 3.22 -4.91
C LYS A 76 0.73 3.58 -4.56
N ILE A 77 1.57 3.83 -5.58
CA ILE A 77 2.96 4.26 -5.38
C ILE A 77 3.10 5.76 -5.58
N LYS A 78 3.59 6.47 -4.56
CA LYS A 78 3.86 7.92 -4.56
C LYS A 78 5.28 8.19 -4.05
N SER A 79 5.85 9.35 -4.41
CA SER A 79 7.11 9.80 -3.82
C SER A 79 6.87 10.62 -2.57
N LEU A 80 7.86 10.71 -1.69
CA LEU A 80 7.81 11.50 -0.46
C LEU A 80 7.46 12.97 -0.74
N ASN A 81 8.06 13.56 -1.79
CA ASN A 81 7.70 14.92 -2.20
C ASN A 81 6.22 15.04 -2.60
N HIS A 82 5.68 14.10 -3.39
CA HIS A 82 4.26 14.13 -3.76
C HIS A 82 3.36 13.97 -2.53
N TYR A 83 3.68 13.02 -1.64
CA TYR A 83 2.95 12.81 -0.41
C TYR A 83 2.94 14.08 0.46
N ASN A 84 4.09 14.70 0.69
CA ASN A 84 4.20 15.94 1.47
C ASN A 84 3.44 17.12 0.82
N LYS A 85 3.54 17.27 -0.51
CA LYS A 85 2.86 18.34 -1.25
C LYS A 85 1.33 18.27 -1.11
N TYR A 86 0.77 17.08 -1.05
CA TYR A 86 -0.68 16.86 -1.00
C TYR A 86 -1.18 16.38 0.37
N LYS A 87 -0.34 16.42 1.42
CA LYS A 87 -0.65 15.86 2.74
C LYS A 87 -1.98 16.38 3.35
N ASN A 88 -2.30 17.64 3.07
CA ASN A 88 -3.51 18.31 3.58
C ASN A 88 -4.76 18.04 2.71
N PHE A 89 -4.64 17.34 1.59
CA PHE A 89 -5.80 16.94 0.78
C PHE A 89 -6.49 15.74 1.42
N SER A 90 -7.81 15.64 1.22
CA SER A 90 -8.67 14.64 1.87
C SER A 90 -8.10 13.22 1.83
N PHE A 91 -7.59 12.77 0.69
CA PHE A 91 -6.99 11.44 0.56
C PHE A 91 -5.84 11.20 1.56
N PHE A 92 -4.80 12.06 1.54
CA PHE A 92 -3.63 11.86 2.40
C PHE A 92 -3.93 12.17 3.86
N SER A 93 -4.82 13.14 4.15
CA SER A 93 -5.27 13.42 5.51
C SER A 93 -5.99 12.21 6.13
N ASN A 94 -6.79 11.49 5.35
CA ASN A 94 -7.45 10.28 5.81
C ASN A 94 -6.45 9.14 6.02
N VAL A 95 -5.52 8.94 5.08
CA VAL A 95 -4.44 7.95 5.24
C VAL A 95 -3.61 8.22 6.49
N ASP A 96 -3.31 9.47 6.81
CA ASP A 96 -2.53 9.82 8.01
C ASP A 96 -3.30 9.59 9.31
N ARG A 97 -4.62 9.71 9.27
CA ARG A 97 -5.49 9.57 10.45
C ARG A 97 -5.83 8.12 10.75
N GLU A 98 -6.11 7.34 9.72
CA GLU A 98 -6.70 6.00 9.82
C GLU A 98 -5.74 4.90 9.33
N GLY A 99 -4.65 5.26 8.66
CA GLY A 99 -3.72 4.31 8.08
C GLY A 99 -2.84 3.62 9.13
N ILE A 100 -2.50 2.37 8.85
CA ILE A 100 -1.62 1.55 9.66
C ILE A 100 -0.28 1.45 8.95
N LEU A 101 0.78 1.94 9.61
CA LEU A 101 2.15 1.74 9.13
C LEU A 101 2.52 0.26 9.22
N LEU A 102 2.96 -0.32 8.10
CA LEU A 102 3.41 -1.70 8.02
C LEU A 102 4.95 -1.73 8.07
N ASN A 103 5.50 -2.54 8.96
CA ASN A 103 6.94 -2.76 9.16
C ASN A 103 7.36 -4.16 8.69
#